data_AF-A0A842YMU2-F1
#
_entry.id   AF-A0A842YMU2-F1
#
_cell.length_a   1.000
_cell.length_b   1.000
_cell.length_c   1.000
_cell.angle_alpha   90.00
_cell.angle_beta   90.00
_cell.angle_gamma   90.00
#
_symmetry.space_group_name_H-M   'P 1'
#
loop_
_entity.id
_entity.type
_entity.pdbx_description
1 polymer ?
#
loop_
_entity_poly.entity_id
_entity_poly.type
_entity_poly.pdbx_seq_one_letter_code
_entity_poly.pdbx_strand_id
1 'polypeptide(L)'
;MAEELGKDAKIVAISEFTYSDSVKKDMKKGKITAIENANLPLQDLREMKETLMMFDPGIKAALEVASIAASNRLVDGRYIVVAGGGKGLDTALVINTAHPEAEAISEPLKRLKVERILFSPLIE
;
A
#
# COMPACT_ATOMS: atom_id res chain seq x y z
N MET A 1 -3.41 -12.97 -8.73
CA MET A 1 -2.42 -11.88 -8.66
C MET A 1 -1.01 -12.35 -8.33
N ALA A 2 -0.68 -12.79 -7.11
CA ALA A 2 0.72 -13.18 -6.80
C ALA A 2 1.21 -14.38 -7.62
N GLU A 3 0.34 -15.36 -7.87
CA GLU A 3 0.63 -16.50 -8.75
C GLU A 3 0.82 -16.09 -10.21
N GLU A 4 0.09 -15.06 -10.67
CA GLU A 4 0.16 -14.54 -12.04
C GLU A 4 1.42 -13.71 -12.29
N LEU A 5 1.88 -12.97 -11.27
CA LEU A 5 3.12 -12.18 -11.33
C LEU A 5 4.39 -13.05 -11.17
N GLY A 6 4.26 -14.27 -10.66
CA GLY A 6 5.34 -15.24 -10.56
C GLY A 6 6.59 -14.69 -9.85
N LYS A 7 7.74 -14.75 -10.53
CA LYS A 7 9.04 -14.25 -10.02
C LYS A 7 9.42 -12.88 -10.59
N ASP A 8 8.56 -12.27 -11.41
CA ASP A 8 8.88 -11.06 -12.15
C ASP A 8 8.70 -9.79 -11.31
N ALA A 9 8.06 -9.93 -10.14
CA ALA A 9 7.87 -8.85 -9.19
C ALA A 9 8.20 -9.29 -7.76
N LYS A 10 8.83 -8.40 -6.99
CA LYS A 10 8.89 -8.50 -5.53
C LYS A 10 7.53 -8.10 -4.96
N ILE A 11 6.89 -9.01 -4.23
CA ILE A 11 5.56 -8.77 -3.65
C ILE A 11 5.69 -8.60 -2.13
N VAL A 12 5.05 -7.54 -1.63
CA VAL A 12 4.90 -7.27 -0.21
C VAL A 12 3.41 -7.26 0.11
N ALA A 13 2.98 -8.10 1.05
CA ALA A 13 1.64 -8.16 1.58
C ALA A 13 1.61 -7.53 2.97
N ILE A 14 0.63 -6.66 3.23
CA ILE A 14 0.52 -5.93 4.50
C ILE A 14 -0.90 -6.12 5.02
N SER A 15 -1.04 -6.43 6.31
CA SER A 15 -2.33 -6.56 6.98
C SER A 15 -2.28 -6.00 8.40
N GLU A 16 -3.39 -5.40 8.81
CA GLU A 16 -3.70 -5.10 10.22
C GLU A 16 -3.92 -6.39 11.04
N PHE A 17 -4.21 -7.51 10.37
CA PHE A 17 -4.50 -8.78 11.02
C PHE A 17 -3.38 -9.80 10.79
N THR A 18 -3.53 -10.95 11.45
CA THR A 18 -2.70 -12.13 11.22
C THR A 18 -3.35 -13.02 10.16
N TYR A 19 -2.58 -13.45 9.17
CA TYR A 19 -2.95 -14.43 8.16
C TYR A 19 -3.06 -15.83 8.78
N SER A 20 -3.93 -16.67 8.22
CA SER A 20 -3.99 -18.08 8.59
C SER A 20 -2.73 -18.84 8.16
N ASP A 21 -2.45 -19.96 8.82
CA ASP A 21 -1.27 -20.80 8.51
C ASP A 21 -1.24 -21.30 7.06
N SER A 22 -2.41 -21.58 6.48
CA SER A 22 -2.52 -21.96 5.07
C SER A 22 -2.04 -20.82 4.16
N VAL A 23 -2.52 -19.59 4.41
CA VAL A 23 -2.12 -18.41 3.63
C VAL A 23 -0.63 -18.11 3.79
N LYS A 24 -0.09 -18.22 5.02
CA LYS A 24 1.35 -18.06 5.27
C LYS A 24 2.20 -19.06 4.49
N LYS A 25 1.76 -20.32 4.41
CA LYS A 25 2.44 -21.36 3.64
C LYS A 25 2.47 -21.02 2.16
N ASP A 26 1.38 -20.51 1.62
CA ASP A 26 1.29 -20.15 0.20
C ASP A 26 2.08 -18.87 -0.11
N MET A 27 2.05 -17.87 0.77
CA MET A 27 2.93 -16.70 0.69
C MET A 27 4.41 -17.07 0.68
N LYS A 28 4.82 -18.02 1.53
CA LYS A 28 6.20 -18.51 1.58
C LYS A 28 6.62 -19.21 0.29
N LYS A 29 5.75 -20.04 -0.30
CA LYS A 29 6.00 -20.66 -1.62
C LYS A 29 6.14 -19.61 -2.72
N GLY A 30 5.30 -18.58 -2.68
CA GLY A 30 5.33 -17.45 -3.60
C GLY A 30 6.42 -16.42 -3.34
N LYS A 31 7.28 -16.63 -2.32
CA LYS A 31 8.32 -15.66 -1.88
C LYS A 31 7.75 -14.26 -1.58
N ILE A 32 6.53 -14.19 -1.08
CA ILE A 32 5.87 -12.96 -0.67
C ILE A 32 6.38 -12.56 0.71
N THR A 33 6.80 -11.31 0.86
CA THR A 33 7.14 -10.74 2.18
C THR A 33 5.86 -10.25 2.83
N ALA A 34 5.57 -10.69 4.05
CA ALA A 34 4.34 -10.32 4.76
C ALA A 34 4.65 -9.46 6.00
N ILE A 35 3.87 -8.40 6.22
CA ILE A 35 3.76 -7.69 7.49
C ILE A 35 2.35 -7.96 8.03
N GLU A 36 2.28 -8.46 9.26
CA GLU A 36 1.05 -8.73 10.00
C GLU A 36 0.95 -7.79 11.20
N ASN A 37 -0.26 -7.56 11.70
CA ASN A 37 -0.50 -6.67 12.85
C ASN A 37 0.12 -5.28 12.64
N ALA A 38 0.06 -4.78 11.40
CA ALA A 38 0.65 -3.50 11.04
C ALA A 38 -0.08 -2.34 11.74
N ASN A 39 0.68 -1.40 12.28
CA ASN A 39 0.13 -0.12 12.72
C ASN A 39 -0.32 0.71 11.50
N LEU A 40 -1.43 1.43 11.63
CA LEU A 40 -2.07 2.17 10.53
C LEU A 40 -1.87 3.69 10.69
N PRO A 41 -0.70 4.24 10.31
CA PRO A 41 -0.35 5.64 10.56
C PRO A 41 -1.31 6.69 9.96
N LEU A 42 -1.97 6.41 8.84
CA LEU A 42 -2.93 7.35 8.24
C LEU A 42 -4.33 7.20 8.84
N GLN A 43 -4.70 6.01 9.33
CA GLN A 43 -5.98 5.76 10.00
C GLN A 43 -6.14 6.61 11.26
N ASP A 44 -5.05 6.80 12.02
CA ASP A 44 -5.04 7.53 13.29
C ASP A 44 -5.03 9.05 13.09
N LEU A 45 -4.66 9.53 11.90
CA LEU A 45 -4.68 10.95 11.54
C LEU A 45 -6.03 11.30 10.91
N ARG A 46 -6.99 11.68 11.76
CA ARG A 46 -8.39 11.94 11.36
C ARG A 46 -8.54 12.78 10.09
N GLU A 47 -7.87 13.92 10.02
CA GLU A 47 -7.97 14.84 8.88
C GLU A 47 -7.47 14.20 7.59
N MET A 48 -6.34 13.47 7.66
CA MET A 48 -5.78 12.75 6.52
C MET A 48 -6.70 11.61 6.09
N LYS A 49 -7.18 10.81 7.05
CA LYS A 49 -8.13 9.73 6.80
C LYS A 49 -9.39 10.26 6.10
N GLU A 50 -10.06 11.25 6.69
CA GLU A 50 -11.30 11.80 6.13
C GLU A 50 -11.05 12.39 4.74
N THR A 51 -9.94 13.10 4.54
CA THR A 51 -9.57 13.65 3.22
C THR A 51 -9.39 12.55 2.17
N LEU A 52 -8.63 11.49 2.48
CA LEU A 52 -8.39 10.40 1.52
C LEU A 52 -9.66 9.59 1.24
N MET A 53 -10.52 9.41 2.25
CA MET A 53 -11.81 8.75 2.10
C MET A 53 -12.78 9.51 1.18
N MET A 54 -12.62 10.83 1.01
CA MET A 54 -13.41 11.61 0.05
C MET A 54 -13.08 11.29 -1.42
N PHE A 55 -11.89 10.76 -1.71
CA PHE A 55 -11.51 10.39 -3.07
C PHE A 55 -11.92 8.97 -3.41
N ASP A 56 -11.61 8.03 -2.50
CA ASP A 56 -11.98 6.62 -2.56
C ASP A 56 -11.38 5.92 -1.32
N PRO A 57 -12.14 5.11 -0.56
CA PRO A 57 -11.59 4.32 0.53
C PRO A 57 -10.41 3.41 0.11
N GLY A 58 -10.40 2.94 -1.14
CA GLY A 58 -9.29 2.18 -1.71
C GLY A 58 -8.01 3.01 -1.87
N ILE A 59 -8.12 4.30 -2.22
CA ILE A 59 -6.96 5.23 -2.26
C ILE A 59 -6.38 5.42 -0.87
N LYS A 60 -7.23 5.63 0.15
CA LYS A 60 -6.80 5.68 1.55
C LYS A 60 -6.03 4.42 1.92
N ALA A 61 -6.62 3.25 1.68
CA ALA A 61 -6.01 1.96 1.99
C ALA A 61 -4.68 1.74 1.24
N ALA A 62 -4.59 2.13 -0.03
CA ALA A 62 -3.37 2.02 -0.81
C ALA A 62 -2.25 2.90 -0.23
N LEU A 63 -2.55 4.13 0.14
CA LEU A 63 -1.55 5.03 0.74
C LEU A 63 -1.10 4.57 2.14
N GLU A 64 -2.01 3.97 2.91
CA GLU A 64 -1.71 3.34 4.20
C GLU A 64 -0.65 2.24 4.03
N VAL A 65 -0.93 1.30 3.13
CA VAL A 65 -0.05 0.17 2.82
C VAL A 65 1.30 0.65 2.25
N ALA A 66 1.26 1.65 1.35
CA ALA A 66 2.46 2.26 0.77
C ALA A 66 3.38 2.84 1.86
N SER A 67 2.80 3.55 2.82
CA SER A 67 3.48 4.15 3.97
C SER A 67 4.16 3.09 4.84
N ILE A 68 3.43 2.02 5.18
CA ILE A 68 3.95 0.94 6.01
C ILE A 68 5.10 0.24 5.29
N ALA A 69 4.97 -0.05 4.00
CA ALA A 69 6.01 -0.70 3.20
C ALA A 69 7.29 0.15 3.14
N ALA A 70 7.15 1.45 2.89
CA ALA A 70 8.28 2.38 2.81
C ALA A 70 8.95 2.57 4.18
N SER A 71 8.17 2.71 5.25
CA SER A 71 8.69 2.87 6.62
C SER A 71 9.47 1.64 7.09
N ASN A 72 9.07 0.45 6.65
CA ASN A 72 9.79 -0.81 6.90
C ASN A 72 10.93 -1.08 5.89
N ARG A 73 11.24 -0.13 4.98
CA ARG A 73 12.28 -0.25 3.95
C ARG A 73 12.13 -1.48 3.06
N LEU A 74 10.89 -1.92 2.83
CA LEU A 74 10.60 -3.07 1.96
C LEU A 74 10.48 -2.68 0.49
N VAL A 75 10.26 -1.40 0.21
CA VAL A 75 10.12 -0.82 -1.12
C VAL A 75 10.92 0.48 -1.22
N ASP A 76 11.42 0.76 -2.41
CA ASP A 76 12.13 1.98 -2.78
C ASP A 76 11.85 2.34 -4.24
N GLY A 77 12.07 3.61 -4.60
CA GLY A 77 11.81 4.11 -5.94
C GLY A 77 10.33 3.97 -6.32
N ARG A 78 10.09 3.51 -7.55
CA ARG A 78 8.77 3.45 -8.18
C ARG A 78 8.16 2.04 -8.07
N TYR A 79 6.94 1.95 -7.54
CA TYR A 79 6.24 0.68 -7.34
C TYR A 79 4.72 0.84 -7.49
N ILE A 80 4.03 -0.29 -7.65
CA ILE A 80 2.56 -0.34 -7.70
C ILE A 80 2.04 -0.77 -6.34
N VAL A 81 1.02 -0.08 -5.85
CA VAL A 81 0.28 -0.47 -4.65
C VAL A 81 -1.13 -0.81 -5.06
N VAL A 82 -1.63 -1.94 -4.54
CA VAL A 82 -2.99 -2.41 -4.79
C VAL A 82 -3.68 -2.57 -3.44
N ALA A 83 -4.86 -2.00 -3.32
CA ALA A 83 -5.70 -2.07 -2.12
C ALA A 83 -7.18 -2.07 -2.50
N GLY A 84 -8.05 -2.10 -1.49
CA GLY A 84 -9.49 -2.15 -1.67
C GLY A 84 -10.23 -1.25 -0.69
N GLY A 85 -11.27 -0.57 -1.17
CA GLY A 85 -12.18 0.23 -0.35
C GLY A 85 -13.46 -0.49 0.08
N GLY A 86 -13.86 -1.53 -0.67
CA GLY A 86 -15.08 -2.30 -0.44
C GLY A 86 -14.87 -3.81 -0.50
N LYS A 87 -15.43 -4.47 -1.52
CA LYS A 87 -15.29 -5.92 -1.73
C LYS A 87 -14.09 -6.23 -2.62
N GLY A 88 -13.01 -6.73 -2.01
CA GLY A 88 -11.83 -7.20 -2.73
C GLY A 88 -10.81 -6.09 -2.96
N LEU A 89 -10.07 -6.18 -4.07
CA LEU A 89 -9.06 -5.20 -4.48
C LEU A 89 -9.63 -4.39 -5.64
N ASP A 90 -9.86 -3.10 -5.43
CA ASP A 90 -10.54 -2.21 -6.37
C ASP A 90 -9.75 -0.92 -6.67
N THR A 91 -8.54 -0.76 -6.10
CA THR A 91 -7.71 0.42 -6.32
C THR A 91 -6.25 0.06 -6.54
N ALA A 92 -5.63 0.65 -7.56
CA ALA A 92 -4.23 0.46 -7.93
C ALA A 92 -3.56 1.81 -8.25
N LEU A 93 -2.47 2.10 -7.56
CA LEU A 93 -1.71 3.35 -7.67
C LEU A 93 -0.25 3.07 -8.05
N VAL A 94 0.36 3.96 -8.84
CA VAL A 94 1.81 4.06 -8.98
C VAL A 94 2.34 5.07 -7.98
N ILE A 95 3.17 4.59 -7.07
CA ILE A 95 3.81 5.38 -6.02
C ILE A 95 5.30 5.48 -6.28
N ASN A 96 5.89 6.61 -5.90
CA ASN A 96 7.33 6.81 -5.89
C ASN A 96 7.79 7.32 -4.52
N THR A 97 8.77 6.64 -3.90
CA THR A 97 9.38 7.09 -2.63
C THR A 97 10.41 8.21 -2.83
N ALA A 98 10.89 8.44 -4.06
CA ALA A 98 11.81 9.52 -4.40
C ALA A 98 11.05 10.83 -4.69
N HIS A 99 10.50 11.45 -3.64
CA HIS A 99 9.92 12.79 -3.77
C HIS A 99 11.03 13.81 -4.09
N PRO A 100 10.88 14.69 -5.10
CA PRO A 100 11.89 15.71 -5.44
C PRO A 100 12.26 16.61 -4.25
N GLU A 101 11.32 16.80 -3.35
CA GLU A 101 11.48 17.58 -2.11
C GLU A 101 11.64 16.70 -0.86
N ALA A 102 11.99 15.41 -1.01
CA ALA A 102 12.08 14.47 0.11
C ALA A 102 13.02 14.96 1.23
N GLU A 103 14.07 15.70 0.89
CA GLU A 103 15.01 16.30 1.85
C GLU A 103 14.39 17.48 2.62
N ALA A 104 13.46 18.22 2.01
CA ALA A 104 12.73 19.32 2.66
C ALA A 104 11.51 18.84 3.47
N ILE A 105 11.05 17.62 3.22
CA ILE A 105 9.91 17.01 3.90
C ILE A 105 10.40 16.24 5.14
N SER A 106 10.17 16.82 6.32
CA SER A 106 10.55 16.22 7.61
C SER A 106 9.77 14.93 7.92
N GLU A 107 8.50 14.86 7.52
CA GLU A 107 7.62 13.72 7.79
C GLU A 107 7.75 12.65 6.69
N PRO A 108 8.20 11.43 7.02
CA PRO A 108 8.37 10.35 6.03
C PRO A 108 7.10 10.03 5.23
N LEU A 109 5.93 10.15 5.86
CA LEU A 109 4.62 9.93 5.23
C LEU A 109 4.33 10.88 4.07
N LYS A 110 4.83 12.12 4.17
CA LYS A 110 4.67 13.15 3.15
C LYS A 110 5.64 12.98 1.97
N ARG A 111 6.57 12.01 2.05
CA ARG A 111 7.54 11.72 0.96
C ARG A 111 7.00 10.74 -0.09
N LEU A 112 5.79 10.22 0.09
CA LEU A 112 5.17 9.38 -0.93
C LEU A 112 4.56 10.27 -2.02
N LYS A 113 5.02 10.08 -3.26
CA LYS A 113 4.43 10.74 -4.43
C LYS A 113 3.52 9.77 -5.15
N VAL A 114 2.25 10.12 -5.31
CA VAL A 114 1.35 9.44 -6.25
C VAL A 114 1.67 9.94 -7.65
N GLU A 115 2.20 9.08 -8.52
CA GLU A 115 2.52 9.45 -9.90
C GLU A 115 1.38 9.18 -10.88
N ARG A 116 0.58 8.14 -10.59
CA ARG A 116 -0.54 7.74 -11.45
C ARG A 116 -1.56 6.94 -10.66
N ILE A 117 -2.83 7.16 -10.94
CA ILE A 117 -3.92 6.27 -10.56
C ILE A 117 -4.14 5.33 -11.74
N LEU A 118 -3.90 4.03 -11.57
CA LEU A 118 -4.12 3.03 -12.62
C LEU A 118 -5.57 2.59 -12.66
N PHE A 119 -6.16 2.43 -11.48
CA PHE A 119 -7.55 2.06 -11.29
C PHE A 119 -8.01 2.55 -9.91
N SER A 120 -9.23 3.06 -9.84
CA SER A 120 -9.96 3.39 -8.62
C SER A 120 -11.44 3.55 -9.01
N PRO A 121 -12.41 3.10 -8.19
CA PRO A 121 -13.81 3.27 -8.52
C PRO A 121 -14.15 4.76 -8.64
N LEU A 122 -14.97 5.11 -9.62
CA LEU A 122 -15.55 6.45 -9.66
C LEU A 122 -16.57 6.54 -8.53
N ILE A 123 -16.48 7.60 -7.72
CA ILE A 123 -17.55 7.96 -6.80
C ILE A 123 -18.68 8.54 -7.67
N GLU A 124 -19.82 7.86 -7.71
CA GLU A 124 -21.08 8.36 -8.28
C GLU A 124 -21.83 9.26 -7.29
#